data_AF-A0A452Y984-F1
#
_entry.id   AF-A0A452Y984-F1
#
_cell.length_a   1.000
_cell.length_b   1.000
_cell.length_c   1.000
_cell.angle_alpha   90.00
_cell.angle_beta   90.00
_cell.angle_gamma   90.00
#
_symmetry.space_group_name_H-M   'P 1'
#
loop_
_entity.id
_entity.type
_entity.pdbx_description
1 polymer ?
#
loop_
_entity_poly.entity_id
_entity_poly.type
_entity_poly.pdbx_seq_one_letter_code
_entity_poly.pdbx_strand_id
1 'polypeptide(L)'
;GLRCQLDYLQQCLPGYEQFGISRKGSQDTTDEYCTIFYEKEKVELTEGGTFWLSESPSVPGSISWGATAPCIATWATFQLKRVEPPGFSFQIVNTNLDEDSPRARRRSALLTWQHIASLPPNLPVIYCGGFNTQKESMTGRFLLGRSR
;
A
#
# COMPACT_ATOMS: atom_id res chain seq x y z
N GLY A 1 -5.56 -9.57 0.06
CA GLY A 1 -5.58 -11.00 -0.29
C GLY A 1 -5.36 -11.85 0.94
N LEU A 2 -5.95 -13.04 1.00
CA LEU A 2 -5.75 -14.00 2.09
C LEU A 2 -4.49 -14.84 1.87
N ARG A 3 -3.89 -15.35 2.95
CA ARG A 3 -2.64 -16.11 2.88
C ARG A 3 -2.64 -17.23 1.84
N CYS A 4 -3.68 -18.06 1.81
CA CYS A 4 -3.81 -19.14 0.83
C CYS A 4 -3.85 -18.66 -0.62
N GLN A 5 -4.47 -17.50 -0.89
CA GLN A 5 -4.52 -16.90 -2.23
C GLN A 5 -3.13 -16.39 -2.63
N LEU A 6 -2.40 -15.78 -1.70
CA LEU A 6 -1.04 -15.29 -1.94
C LEU A 6 -0.06 -16.45 -2.17
N ASP A 7 -0.18 -17.53 -1.41
CA ASP A 7 0.65 -18.72 -1.58
C ASP A 7 0.39 -19.38 -2.95
N TYR A 8 -0.88 -19.45 -3.38
CA TYR A 8 -1.23 -19.91 -4.73
C TYR A 8 -0.62 -19.02 -5.82
N LEU A 9 -0.74 -17.69 -5.71
CA LEU A 9 -0.13 -16.76 -6.66
C LEU A 9 1.39 -16.92 -6.71
N GLN A 10 2.04 -17.08 -5.55
CA GLN A 10 3.48 -17.29 -5.47
C GLN A 10 3.94 -18.57 -6.18
N GLN A 11 3.17 -19.66 -6.08
CA GLN A 11 3.43 -20.91 -6.79
C GLN A 11 3.29 -20.74 -8.31
N CYS A 12 2.31 -19.94 -8.76
CA CYS A 12 2.08 -19.67 -10.17
C CYS A 12 3.04 -18.62 -10.77
N LEU A 13 3.76 -17.85 -9.94
CA LEU A 13 4.63 -16.75 -10.35
C LEU A 13 6.08 -16.95 -9.84
N PRO A 14 6.82 -17.98 -10.31
CA PRO A 14 8.16 -18.34 -9.78
C PRO A 14 9.23 -17.25 -10.00
N GLY A 15 9.02 -16.35 -10.96
CA GLY A 15 9.90 -15.19 -11.21
C GLY A 15 9.60 -13.97 -10.34
N TYR A 16 8.57 -14.04 -9.49
CA TYR A 16 8.13 -12.93 -8.65
C TYR A 16 8.46 -13.19 -7.19
N GLU A 17 8.79 -12.13 -6.48
CA GLU A 17 8.80 -12.08 -5.01
C GLU A 17 7.58 -11.30 -4.52
N GLN A 18 7.27 -11.45 -3.24
CA GLN A 18 6.15 -10.77 -2.60
C GLN A 18 6.63 -10.00 -1.37
N PHE A 19 6.06 -8.81 -1.17
CA PHE A 19 6.35 -7.95 -0.03
C PHE A 19 5.07 -7.46 0.65
N GLY A 20 5.06 -7.47 1.97
CA GLY A 20 3.93 -7.01 2.80
C GLY A 20 3.63 -7.96 3.97
N ILE A 21 2.91 -7.44 4.96
CA ILE A 21 2.47 -8.21 6.13
C ILE A 21 0.95 -8.18 6.25
N SER A 22 0.41 -9.08 7.08
CA SER A 22 -1.02 -9.15 7.37
C SER A 22 -1.48 -7.87 8.06
N ARG A 23 -2.74 -7.50 7.86
CA ARG A 23 -3.39 -6.38 8.55
C ARG A 23 -3.53 -6.57 10.06
N LYS A 24 -3.19 -7.74 10.60
CA LYS A 24 -3.04 -7.96 12.05
C LYS A 24 -1.59 -7.85 12.55
N GLY A 25 -0.62 -7.72 11.65
CA GLY A 25 0.80 -7.60 11.96
C GLY A 25 1.63 -8.76 11.42
N SER A 26 2.93 -8.75 11.70
CA SER A 26 3.86 -9.79 11.25
C SER A 26 3.72 -11.11 12.03
N GLN A 27 3.23 -11.03 13.27
CA GLN A 27 3.04 -12.19 14.17
C GLN A 27 1.74 -12.96 13.90
N ASP A 28 0.73 -12.30 13.31
CA ASP A 28 -0.56 -12.91 12.99
C ASP A 28 -0.85 -12.82 11.49
N THR A 29 -0.64 -13.96 10.81
CA THR A 29 -0.78 -14.13 9.35
C THR A 29 -2.17 -14.61 8.93
N THR A 30 -3.15 -14.61 9.84
CA THR A 30 -4.48 -15.20 9.60
C THR A 30 -5.45 -14.31 8.81
N ASP A 31 -5.04 -13.10 8.47
CA ASP A 31 -5.92 -12.08 7.92
C ASP A 31 -5.38 -11.50 6.60
N GLU A 32 -6.07 -10.49 6.07
CA GLU A 32 -5.80 -9.92 4.75
C GLU A 32 -4.50 -9.12 4.66
N TYR A 33 -3.93 -9.10 3.45
CA TYR A 33 -2.73 -8.37 3.09
C TYR A 33 -2.97 -7.38 1.95
N CYS A 34 -2.15 -6.33 1.88
CA CYS A 34 -1.96 -5.47 0.70
C CYS A 34 -0.64 -5.80 -0.03
N THR A 35 -0.38 -7.09 -0.25
CA THR A 35 0.87 -7.59 -0.83
C THR A 35 1.22 -6.94 -2.16
N ILE A 36 2.51 -6.60 -2.34
CA ILE A 36 3.09 -6.18 -3.60
C ILE A 36 3.89 -7.37 -4.15
N PHE A 37 3.48 -7.88 -5.31
CA PHE A 37 4.28 -8.84 -6.09
C PHE A 37 5.14 -8.09 -7.11
N TYR A 38 6.41 -8.46 -7.23
CA TYR A 38 7.35 -7.82 -8.16
C TYR A 38 8.29 -8.84 -8.79
N GLU A 39 8.68 -8.60 -10.04
CA GLU A 39 9.59 -9.49 -10.79
C GLU A 39 11.03 -9.25 -10.35
N LYS A 40 11.64 -10.22 -9.66
CA LYS A 40 12.94 -10.08 -8.98
C LYS A 40 14.11 -9.82 -9.92
N GLU A 41 13.96 -10.12 -11.21
CA GLU A 41 14.99 -9.85 -12.23
C GLU A 41 14.94 -8.41 -12.77
N LYS A 42 13.81 -7.71 -12.60
CA LYS A 42 13.61 -6.36 -13.13
C LYS A 42 13.86 -5.28 -12.08
N VAL A 43 13.50 -5.55 -10.83
CA VAL A 43 13.57 -4.57 -9.75
C VAL A 43 14.19 -5.17 -8.49
N GLU A 44 14.81 -4.31 -7.69
CA GLU A 44 15.30 -4.60 -6.36
C GLU A 44 14.50 -3.79 -5.34
N LEU A 45 13.96 -4.46 -4.32
CA LEU A 45 13.35 -3.81 -3.17
C LEU A 45 14.44 -3.24 -2.28
N THR A 46 14.50 -1.91 -2.12
CA THR A 46 15.53 -1.25 -1.32
C THR A 46 15.04 -0.82 0.06
N GLU A 47 13.75 -0.48 0.16
CA GLU A 47 13.09 -0.09 1.40
C GLU A 47 11.61 -0.40 1.31
N GLY A 48 10.95 -0.67 2.43
CA GLY A 48 9.51 -0.82 2.44
C GLY A 48 8.96 -1.05 3.82
N GLY A 49 7.64 -0.98 3.92
CA GLY A 49 6.93 -1.25 5.15
C GLY A 49 5.43 -1.44 4.95
N THR A 50 4.73 -1.62 6.05
CA THR A 50 3.27 -1.60 6.10
C THR A 50 2.85 -0.74 7.28
N PHE A 51 1.88 0.14 7.07
CA PHE A 51 1.30 0.95 8.12
C PHE A 51 -0.22 0.80 8.14
N TRP A 52 -0.79 1.01 9.32
CA TRP A 52 -2.22 0.95 9.54
C TRP A 52 -2.87 2.29 9.25
N LEU A 53 -3.99 2.24 8.56
CA LEU A 53 -4.77 3.40 8.17
C LEU A 53 -5.67 3.83 9.33
N SER A 54 -5.02 4.30 10.40
CA SER A 54 -5.63 4.62 11.68
C SER A 54 -4.97 5.84 12.32
N GLU A 55 -5.44 6.25 13.50
CA GLU A 55 -4.78 7.28 14.32
C GLU A 55 -3.45 6.80 14.93
N SER A 56 -3.15 5.50 14.85
CA SER A 56 -1.90 4.89 15.34
C SER A 56 -1.26 4.02 14.25
N PRO A 57 -0.66 4.63 13.19
CA PRO A 57 -0.23 3.89 12.00
C PRO A 57 0.86 2.85 12.22
N SER A 58 1.59 2.93 13.34
CA SER A 58 2.63 1.98 13.74
C SER A 58 2.11 0.83 14.60
N VAL A 59 0.83 0.83 15.01
CA VAL A 59 0.24 -0.17 15.89
C VAL A 59 -0.49 -1.23 15.06
N PRO A 60 -0.03 -2.49 15.07
CA PRO A 60 -0.69 -3.57 14.34
C PRO A 60 -2.14 -3.76 14.74
N GLY A 61 -3.01 -3.94 13.75
CA GLY A 61 -4.44 -4.16 13.95
C GLY A 61 -5.22 -2.95 14.45
N SER A 62 -4.63 -1.75 14.46
CA SER A 62 -5.34 -0.55 14.90
C SER A 62 -6.47 -0.16 13.92
N ILE A 63 -7.58 0.30 14.48
CA ILE A 63 -8.82 0.66 13.77
C ILE A 63 -9.20 2.09 14.18
N SER A 64 -9.64 2.91 13.23
CA SER A 64 -10.07 4.28 13.52
C SER A 64 -11.15 4.76 12.56
N TRP A 65 -11.72 5.94 12.87
CA TRP A 65 -12.60 6.69 11.98
C TRP A 65 -13.86 5.94 11.51
N GLY A 66 -14.31 4.97 12.30
CA GLY A 66 -15.52 4.18 12.03
C GLY A 66 -15.31 3.00 11.09
N ALA A 67 -14.07 2.62 10.77
CA ALA A 67 -13.78 1.35 10.12
C ALA A 67 -14.19 0.17 11.02
N THR A 68 -14.64 -0.93 10.42
CA THR A 68 -15.05 -2.15 11.13
C THR A 68 -13.93 -3.18 11.22
N ALA A 69 -12.90 -3.04 10.39
CA ALA A 69 -11.69 -3.86 10.36
C ALA A 69 -10.43 -3.00 10.19
N PRO A 70 -9.23 -3.52 10.51
CA PRO A 70 -7.99 -2.81 10.22
C PRO A 70 -7.80 -2.63 8.71
N CYS A 71 -7.53 -1.41 8.29
CA CYS A 71 -7.12 -1.11 6.91
C CYS A 71 -5.62 -0.83 6.90
N ILE A 72 -4.91 -1.23 5.84
CA ILE A 72 -3.46 -1.05 5.74
C ILE A 72 -3.06 -0.47 4.38
N ALA A 73 -1.87 0.10 4.35
CA ALA A 73 -1.12 0.34 3.13
C ALA A 73 0.27 -0.29 3.25
N THR A 74 0.67 -1.06 2.24
CA THR A 74 2.01 -1.59 2.07
C THR A 74 2.73 -0.74 1.05
N TRP A 75 3.94 -0.29 1.37
CA TRP A 75 4.74 0.54 0.49
C TRP A 75 6.12 -0.07 0.29
N ALA A 76 6.69 0.15 -0.89
CA ALA A 76 7.97 -0.39 -1.29
C ALA A 76 8.66 0.57 -2.26
N THR A 77 9.90 0.93 -1.93
CA THR A 77 10.82 1.63 -2.83
C THR A 77 11.58 0.58 -3.63
N PHE A 78 11.53 0.71 -4.95
CA PHE A 78 12.20 -0.17 -5.89
C PHE A 78 13.25 0.58 -6.68
N GLN A 79 14.36 -0.09 -6.97
CA GLN A 79 15.37 0.32 -7.93
C GLN A 79 15.30 -0.59 -9.17
N LEU A 80 15.29 -0.01 -10.37
CA LEU A 80 15.41 -0.80 -11.61
C LEU A 80 16.80 -1.44 -11.70
N LYS A 81 16.82 -2.75 -11.96
CA LYS A 81 18.06 -3.47 -12.26
C LYS A 81 18.50 -3.19 -13.70
N ARG A 82 19.80 -3.30 -13.95
CA ARG A 82 20.42 -3.19 -15.29
C ARG A 82 20.20 -1.85 -16.00
N VAL A 83 20.02 -0.76 -15.24
CA VAL A 83 19.97 0.62 -15.75
C VAL A 83 21.27 1.32 -15.37
N GLU A 84 21.89 2.03 -16.32
CA GLU A 84 23.12 2.79 -16.06
C GLU A 84 22.86 3.98 -15.11
N PRO A 85 23.87 4.41 -14.34
CA PRO A 85 23.76 5.59 -13.47
C PRO A 85 23.21 6.83 -14.20
N PRO A 86 22.31 7.61 -13.57
CA PRO A 86 21.97 7.58 -12.15
C PRO A 86 20.98 6.47 -11.71
N GLY A 87 20.64 5.52 -12.60
CA GLY A 87 19.63 4.51 -12.32
C GLY A 87 18.23 5.13 -12.25
N PHE A 88 17.21 4.31 -12.00
CA PHE A 88 15.85 4.78 -11.80
C PHE A 88 15.23 4.07 -10.61
N SER A 89 14.73 4.87 -9.67
CA SER A 89 14.00 4.39 -8.51
C SER A 89 12.58 4.94 -8.53
N PHE A 90 11.66 4.20 -7.95
CA PHE A 90 10.26 4.61 -7.80
C PHE A 90 9.68 3.94 -6.56
N GLN A 91 8.55 4.43 -6.08
CA GLN A 91 7.83 3.80 -4.99
C GLN A 91 6.48 3.26 -5.47
N ILE A 92 6.06 2.13 -4.92
CA ILE A 92 4.68 1.67 -4.97
C ILE A 92 4.09 1.77 -3.58
N VAL A 93 2.87 2.30 -3.49
CA VAL A 93 2.00 2.18 -2.31
C VAL A 93 0.77 1.40 -2.75
N ASN A 94 0.53 0.23 -2.16
CA ASN A 94 -0.66 -0.57 -2.37
C ASN A 94 -1.56 -0.53 -1.12
N THR A 95 -2.86 -0.34 -1.30
CA THR A 95 -3.79 -0.18 -0.16
C THR A 95 -5.09 -0.95 -0.35
N ASN A 96 -5.80 -1.15 0.76
CA ASN A 96 -7.22 -1.45 0.76
C ASN A 96 -7.88 -0.49 1.77
N LEU A 97 -8.54 0.54 1.26
CA LEU A 97 -9.27 1.51 2.07
C LEU A 97 -10.56 0.90 2.60
N ASP A 98 -11.09 1.48 3.66
CA ASP A 98 -12.31 0.96 4.30
C ASP A 98 -13.51 0.94 3.33
N GLU A 99 -14.29 -0.15 3.35
CA GLU A 99 -15.45 -0.35 2.46
C GLU A 99 -16.66 0.48 2.89
N ASP A 100 -16.87 0.64 4.20
CA ASP A 100 -18.10 1.18 4.74
C ASP A 100 -18.01 2.68 5.03
N SER A 101 -17.03 3.10 5.83
CA SER A 101 -16.85 4.44 6.37
C SER A 101 -16.21 5.42 5.38
N PRO A 102 -16.97 6.41 4.87
CA PRO A 102 -16.40 7.48 4.04
C PRO A 102 -15.38 8.33 4.81
N ARG A 103 -15.55 8.44 6.14
CA ARG A 103 -14.63 9.18 7.01
C ARG A 103 -13.28 8.48 7.10
N ALA A 104 -13.29 7.15 7.27
CA ALA A 104 -12.06 6.35 7.26
C ALA A 104 -11.34 6.52 5.93
N ARG A 105 -12.00 6.28 4.79
CA ARG A 105 -11.39 6.47 3.46
C ARG A 105 -10.73 7.83 3.27
N ARG A 106 -11.40 8.92 3.66
CA ARG A 106 -10.84 10.28 3.54
C ARG A 106 -9.59 10.47 4.40
N ARG A 107 -9.63 10.03 5.66
CA ARG A 107 -8.51 10.15 6.59
C ARG A 107 -7.34 9.26 6.19
N SER A 108 -7.62 8.04 5.74
CA SER A 108 -6.63 7.11 5.19
C SER A 108 -5.94 7.70 3.95
N ALA A 109 -6.69 8.25 3.00
CA ALA A 109 -6.11 8.90 1.81
C ALA A 109 -5.20 10.07 2.19
N LEU A 110 -5.60 10.89 3.18
CA LEU A 110 -4.76 11.98 3.68
C LEU A 110 -3.49 11.46 4.38
N LEU A 111 -3.60 10.42 5.20
CA LEU A 111 -2.46 9.80 5.88
C LEU A 111 -1.47 9.21 4.86
N THR A 112 -1.97 8.51 3.84
CA THR A 112 -1.11 7.98 2.77
C THR A 112 -0.46 9.11 1.98
N TRP A 113 -1.17 10.20 1.70
CA TRP A 113 -0.58 11.38 1.07
C TRP A 113 0.53 12.01 1.93
N GLN A 114 0.35 12.09 3.25
CA GLN A 114 1.38 12.57 4.16
C GLN A 114 2.62 11.67 4.16
N HIS A 115 2.42 10.34 4.12
CA HIS A 115 3.52 9.39 3.96
C HIS A 115 4.27 9.64 2.65
N ILE A 116 3.56 9.76 1.53
CA ILE A 116 4.16 10.05 0.21
C ILE A 116 4.92 11.39 0.23
N ALA A 117 4.35 12.43 0.82
CA ALA A 117 4.96 13.75 0.91
C ALA A 117 6.20 13.81 1.82
N SER A 118 6.40 12.82 2.70
CA SER A 118 7.60 12.70 3.54
C SER A 118 8.80 12.10 2.82
N LEU A 119 8.59 11.56 1.61
CA LEU A 119 9.63 10.94 0.79
C LEU A 119 10.46 11.98 0.03
N PRO A 120 11.64 11.61 -0.49
CA PRO A 120 12.40 12.47 -1.39
C PRO A 120 11.54 12.95 -2.57
N PRO A 121 11.48 14.27 -2.85
CA PRO A 121 10.52 14.85 -3.79
C PRO A 121 10.71 14.40 -5.24
N ASN A 122 11.84 13.78 -5.56
CA ASN A 122 12.20 13.38 -6.91
C ASN A 122 11.82 11.92 -7.24
N LEU A 123 11.25 11.17 -6.27
CA LEU A 123 10.91 9.77 -6.46
C LEU A 123 9.47 9.65 -7.01
N PRO A 124 9.25 9.12 -8.22
CA PRO A 124 7.90 8.85 -8.72
C PRO A 124 7.18 7.84 -7.83
N VAL A 125 5.91 8.09 -7.54
CA VAL A 125 5.08 7.20 -6.70
C VAL A 125 3.89 6.69 -7.48
N ILE A 126 3.71 5.37 -7.46
CA ILE A 126 2.52 4.69 -7.95
C ILE A 126 1.66 4.36 -6.73
N TYR A 127 0.50 5.00 -6.61
CA TYR A 127 -0.48 4.67 -5.57
C TYR A 127 -1.61 3.83 -6.18
N CYS A 128 -1.76 2.59 -5.73
CA CYS A 128 -2.72 1.63 -6.26
C CYS A 128 -3.46 0.86 -5.14
N GLY A 129 -4.45 0.06 -5.55
CA GLY A 129 -5.18 -0.84 -4.65
C GLY A 129 -6.70 -0.62 -4.65
N GLY A 130 -7.35 -1.15 -3.62
CA GLY A 130 -8.79 -1.02 -3.39
C GLY A 130 -9.12 0.30 -2.71
N PHE A 131 -9.53 1.31 -3.47
CA PHE A 131 -9.89 2.62 -2.88
C PHE A 131 -11.31 2.65 -2.30
N ASN A 132 -12.16 1.69 -2.67
CA ASN A 132 -13.55 1.57 -2.23
C ASN A 132 -14.33 2.90 -2.32
N THR A 133 -14.06 3.66 -3.38
CA THR A 133 -14.63 4.98 -3.56
C THR A 133 -14.81 5.31 -5.04
N GLN A 134 -15.86 6.08 -5.33
CA GLN A 134 -16.09 6.63 -6.67
C GLN A 134 -15.26 7.89 -6.88
N LYS A 135 -14.92 8.17 -8.14
CA LYS A 135 -14.09 9.34 -8.53
C LYS A 135 -14.74 10.68 -8.16
N GLU A 136 -16.08 10.76 -8.11
CA GLU A 136 -16.83 11.95 -7.71
C GLU A 136 -16.91 12.16 -6.18
N SER A 137 -16.59 11.15 -5.38
CA SER A 137 -16.64 11.26 -3.93
C SER A 137 -15.59 12.26 -3.42
N MET A 138 -15.74 12.72 -2.17
CA MET A 138 -14.74 13.58 -1.54
C MET A 138 -13.34 12.95 -1.53
N THR A 139 -13.24 11.66 -1.23
CA THR A 139 -11.96 10.92 -1.26
C THR A 139 -11.45 10.76 -2.69
N GLY A 140 -12.31 10.38 -3.65
CA GLY A 140 -11.93 10.21 -5.04
C GLY A 140 -11.42 11.51 -5.67
N ARG A 141 -12.10 12.63 -5.42
CA ARG A 141 -11.66 13.95 -5.86
C ARG A 141 -10.33 14.36 -5.24
N PHE A 142 -10.09 14.05 -3.96
CA PHE A 142 -8.81 14.29 -3.31
C PHE A 142 -7.68 13.52 -3.98
N LEU A 143 -7.85 12.21 -4.16
CA LEU A 143 -6.86 11.34 -4.82
C LEU A 143 -6.54 11.77 -6.25
N LEU A 144 -7.51 12.36 -6.95
CA LEU A 144 -7.35 12.85 -8.32
C LEU A 144 -6.82 14.29 -8.41
N GLY A 145 -6.48 14.93 -7.29
CA GLY A 145 -6.04 16.34 -7.28
C GLY A 145 -7.15 17.33 -7.67
N ARG A 146 -8.42 16.94 -7.51
CA ARG A 146 -9.62 17.72 -7.85
C ARG A 146 -10.33 18.31 -6.62
N SER A 147 -9.60 18.40 -5.50
CA SER A 147 -10.04 19.11 -4.30
C SER A 147 -9.98 20.62 -4.57
N ARG A 148 -11.07 21.13 -5.14
CA ARG A 148 -11.45 22.54 -5.05
C ARG A 148 -12.56 22.65 -4.03
#